data_AF-A0A8J7MK66-F1
#
_entry.id   AF-A0A8J7MK66-F1
#
_cell.length_a   1.000
_cell.length_b   1.000
_cell.length_c   1.000
_cell.angle_alpha   90.00
_cell.angle_beta   90.00
_cell.angle_gamma   90.00
#
_symmetry.space_group_name_H-M   'P 1'
#
loop_
_entity.id
_entity.type
_entity.pdbx_description
1 polymer ?
#
loop_
_entity_poly.entity_id
_entity_poly.type
_entity_poly.pdbx_seq_one_letter_code
_entity_poly.pdbx_strand_id
1 'polypeptide(L)' 'MAKLKVRNVGPIREGLKSNNGFIDFKGVTLFIGNQGSGKSTIAKLFSTLSWLEKALVRKDFTENYITKYNR' A
#
# COMPACT_ATOMS: atom_id res chain seq x y z
N MET A 1 6.44 -9.30 -9.24
CA MET A 1 7.00 -8.11 -8.56
C MET A 1 5.84 -7.19 -8.20
N ALA A 2 5.71 -6.83 -6.92
CA ALA A 2 4.59 -5.99 -6.47
C ALA A 2 4.87 -4.50 -6.76
N LYS A 3 3.84 -3.78 -7.19
CA LYS A 3 3.88 -2.34 -7.43
C LYS A 3 2.82 -1.65 -6.58
N LEU A 4 3.14 -0.50 -6.01
CA LEU A 4 2.18 0.30 -5.23
C LEU A 4 2.15 1.73 -5.74
N LYS A 5 0.94 2.26 -5.94
CA LYS A 5 0.70 3.68 -6.20
C LYS A 5 -0.09 4.25 -5.04
N VAL A 6 0.42 5.31 -4.41
CA VAL A 6 -0.18 5.94 -3.24
C VAL A 6 -0.47 7.40 -3.55
N ARG A 7 -1.70 7.86 -3.29
CA ARG A 7 -2.12 9.24 -3.46
C ARG A 7 -3.13 9.59 -2.37
N ASN A 8 -3.02 10.79 -1.81
CA ASN A 8 -3.93 11.31 -0.77
C ASN A 8 -4.07 10.40 0.46
N VAL A 9 -2.97 9.80 0.95
CA VAL A 9 -2.97 8.98 2.17
C VAL A 9 -2.00 9.53 3.20
N GLY A 10 -2.53 9.93 4.36
CA GLY A 10 -1.73 10.52 5.44
C GLY A 10 -0.92 11.73 4.93
N PRO A 11 0.41 11.78 5.19
CA PRO A 11 1.26 12.89 4.72
C PRO A 11 1.58 12.83 3.21
N ILE A 12 1.20 11.76 2.50
CA ILE A 12 1.50 11.57 1.08
C ILE A 12 0.34 12.13 0.24
N ARG A 13 0.53 13.31 -0.35
CA ARG A 13 -0.48 13.95 -1.20
C ARG A 13 -0.38 13.49 -2.66
N GLU A 14 0.70 13.88 -3.33
CA GLU A 14 0.86 13.65 -4.78
C GLU A 14 1.42 12.26 -5.13
N GLY A 15 1.98 11.55 -4.15
CA GLY A 15 2.64 10.26 -4.39
C GLY A 15 4.01 10.42 -5.06
N LEU A 16 4.48 9.36 -5.72
CA LEU A 16 5.72 9.40 -6.50
C LEU A 16 5.47 10.15 -7.82
N LYS A 17 6.36 11.09 -8.19
CA LYS A 17 6.22 11.85 -9.46
C LYS A 17 6.84 11.12 -10.65
N SER A 18 7.85 10.30 -10.39
CA SER A 18 8.50 9.45 -11.40
C SER A 18 7.74 8.12 -11.58
N ASN A 19 8.11 7.36 -12.61
CA ASN A 19 7.59 6.01 -12.86
C ASN A 19 6.04 5.92 -12.88
N ASN A 20 5.37 6.93 -13.44
CA ASN A 20 3.91 7.03 -13.46
C ASN A 20 3.24 6.89 -12.06
N GLY A 21 3.98 7.24 -11.00
CA GLY A 21 3.55 7.14 -9.61
C GLY A 21 3.63 5.76 -8.98
N PHE A 22 4.26 4.79 -9.63
CA PHE A 22 4.44 3.45 -9.08
C PHE A 22 5.77 3.31 -8.35
N ILE A 23 5.69 2.75 -7.14
CA ILE A 23 6.84 2.25 -6.38
C ILE A 23 6.97 0.77 -6.70
N ASP A 24 8.11 0.37 -7.27
CA ASP A 24 8.45 -1.04 -7.52
C ASP A 24 9.16 -1.62 -6.28
N PHE A 25 8.60 -2.68 -5.69
CA PHE A 25 9.20 -3.34 -4.52
C PHE A 25 10.17 -4.43 -4.97
N LYS A 26 11.41 -4.35 -4.49
CA LYS A 26 12.45 -5.38 -4.64
C LYS A 26 12.53 -6.22 -3.35
N GLY A 27 13.29 -7.33 -3.39
CA GLY A 27 13.47 -8.22 -2.24
C GLY A 27 13.90 -7.49 -0.95
N VAL A 28 14.69 -6.43 -1.09
CA VAL A 28 14.95 -5.44 -0.05
C VAL A 28 14.65 -4.05 -0.61
N THR A 29 13.84 -3.26 0.10
CA THR A 29 13.47 -1.89 -0.27
C THR A 29 13.57 -1.01 0.97
N LEU A 30 14.37 0.06 0.90
CA LEU A 30 14.61 0.97 2.02
C LEU A 30 13.92 2.32 1.78
N PHE A 31 13.15 2.80 2.76
CA PHE A 31 12.53 4.13 2.73
C PHE A 31 13.29 5.09 3.66
N ILE A 32 13.88 6.14 3.10
CA ILE A 32 14.64 7.17 3.82
C ILE A 32 13.98 8.55 3.66
N GLY A 33 14.37 9.51 4.52
CA GLY A 33 13.91 10.91 4.45
C GLY A 33 13.43 11.47 5.80
N ASN A 34 12.99 12.73 5.79
CA ASN A 34 12.65 13.51 6.99
C ASN A 34 11.48 12.94 7.81
N GLN A 35 11.42 13.25 9.10
CA GLN A 35 10.28 12.89 9.95
C GLN A 35 8.96 13.40 9.36
N GLY A 36 7.88 12.62 9.49
CA GLY A 36 6.57 13.00 8.96
C GLY A 36 6.42 12.86 7.44
N SER A 37 7.46 12.45 6.69
CA SER A 37 7.38 12.35 5.22
C SER A 37 6.56 11.17 4.67
N GLY A 38 6.03 10.30 5.54
CA GLY A 38 5.20 9.16 5.11
C GLY A 38 5.92 7.84 4.87
N LYS A 39 7.19 7.70 5.27
CA LYS A 39 7.95 6.43 5.18
C LYS A 39 7.18 5.24 5.75
N SER A 40 6.73 5.36 7.00
CA SER A 40 5.93 4.32 7.66
C SER A 40 4.54 4.15 7.04
N THR A 41 3.98 5.20 6.42
CA THR A 41 2.69 5.12 5.71
C THR A 41 2.79 4.18 4.51
N ILE A 42 3.84 4.30 3.70
CA ILE A 42 4.07 3.40 2.56
C ILE A 42 4.25 1.96 3.04
N ALA A 43 5.08 1.75 4.07
CA ALA A 43 5.32 0.42 4.62
C ALA A 43 4.03 -0.22 5.17
N LYS A 44 3.21 0.54 5.92
CA LYS A 44 1.92 0.08 6.43
C LYS A 44 0.98 -0.30 5.29
N LEU A 45 0.77 0.58 4.32
CA LEU A 45 -0.08 0.32 3.16
C LEU A 45 0.34 -0.96 2.43
N PHE A 46 1.62 -1.09 2.12
CA PHE A 46 2.15 -2.28 1.45
C PHE A 46 1.88 -3.55 2.28
N SER A 47 2.15 -3.51 3.58
CA SER A 47 1.93 -4.66 4.47
C SER A 47 0.45 -5.03 4.60
N THR A 48 -0.45 -4.05 4.76
CA THR A 48 -1.90 -4.25 4.87
C THR A 48 -2.46 -4.85 3.60
N LEU A 49 -2.10 -4.31 2.43
CA LEU A 49 -2.56 -4.82 1.14
C LEU A 49 -2.02 -6.22 0.85
N SER A 50 -0.75 -6.48 1.19
CA SER A 50 -0.16 -7.82 1.03
C SER A 50 -0.85 -8.86 1.91
N TRP A 51 -1.21 -8.50 3.14
CA TRP A 51 -1.99 -9.38 4.02
C TRP A 51 -3.43 -9.57 3.57
N LEU A 52 -4.06 -8.52 3.05
CA LEU A 52 -5.40 -8.58 2.49
C LEU A 52 -5.44 -9.52 1.28
N GLU A 53 -4.49 -9.39 0.36
CA GLU A 53 -4.32 -10.29 -0.79
C GLU A 53 -4.17 -11.74 -0.32
N LYS A 54 -3.28 -11.98 0.65
CA LYS A 54 -3.06 -13.31 1.24
C LYS A 54 -4.32 -13.89 1.88
N ALA A 55 -5.10 -13.09 2.60
CA ALA A 55 -6.33 -13.53 3.25
C ALA A 55 -7.41 -13.89 2.21
N LEU A 56 -7.52 -13.11 1.13
CA LEU A 56 -8.41 -13.41 0.01
C LEU A 56 -8.02 -14.72 -0.70
N VAL A 57 -6.73 -14.93 -0.98
CA VAL A 57 -6.22 -16.17 -1.62
C VAL A 57 -6.49 -17.41 -0.76
N ARG A 58 -6.38 -17.27 0.58
CA ARG A 58 -6.70 -18.34 1.54
C ARG A 58 -8.20 -18.56 1.73
N LYS A 59 -9.04 -17.66 1.22
CA LYS A 59 -10.49 -17.61 1.45
C LYS A 59 -10.86 -17.39 2.92
N ASP A 60 -10.00 -16.70 3.67
CA ASP A 60 -10.30 -16.26 5.04
C ASP A 60 -11.46 -15.25 5.06
N PHE A 61 -11.57 -14.45 3.98
CA PHE A 61 -12.67 -13.52 3.71
C PHE A 61 -13.13 -13.64 2.26
N THR A 62 -14.40 -13.32 2.01
CA THR A 62 -14.90 -13.14 0.63
C THR A 62 -14.66 -11.70 0.17
N GLU A 63 -14.52 -11.50 -1.14
CA GLU A 63 -14.41 -10.16 -1.72
C GLU A 63 -15.60 -9.27 -1.30
N ASN A 64 -16.82 -9.83 -1.39
CA ASN A 64 -18.04 -9.14 -0.95
C ASN A 64 -18.01 -8.73 0.51
N TYR A 65 -17.41 -9.54 1.40
CA TYR A 65 -17.30 -9.18 2.81
C TYR A 65 -16.45 -7.91 3.01
N ILE A 66 -15.39 -7.74 2.21
CA ILE A 66 -14.44 -6.61 2.34
C ILE A 66 -14.97 -5.36 1.62
N THR A 67 -15.62 -5.50 0.47
CA THR A 67 -16.08 -4.38 -0.35
C THR A 67 -17.46 -3.87 0.03
N LYS A 68 -18.24 -4.64 0.79
CA LYS A 68 -19.57 -4.23 1.24
C LYS A 68 -19.47 -2.98 2.12
N TYR A 69 -20.06 -1.90 1.63
CA TYR A 69 -20.25 -0.69 2.41
C TYR A 69 -21.29 -0.97 3.50
N ASN A 70 -20.85 -1.10 4.75
CA ASN A 70 -21.76 -1.18 5.88
C ASN A 70 -22.29 0.23 6.17
N ARG A 71 -23.55 0.46 5.80
CA ARG A 71 -24.33 1.65 6.15
C ARG A 71 -25.42 1.24 7.12
#